data_AF-A0A1F7PHU5-F1
#
_entry.id   AF-A0A1F7PHU5-F1
#
_cell.length_a   1.000
_cell.length_b   1.000
_cell.length_c   1.000
_cell.angle_alpha   90.00
_cell.angle_beta   90.00
_cell.angle_gamma   90.00
#
_symmetry.space_group_name_H-M   'P 1'
#
loop_
_entity.id
_entity.type
_entity.pdbx_description
1 polymer ?
#
loop_
_entity_poly.entity_id
_entity_poly.type
_entity_poly.pdbx_seq_one_letter_code
_entity_poly.pdbx_strand_id
1 'polypeptide(L)'
;MERFQTGYRRAVVERWLSRSGRYLEMIREIFAQRGLPEDLVFTAMIESGFDSVAVSRAGAKGLWQFMAPTARRYGLRVDRWVDERLDPEKSTRAAASHLKDLFATFGSWHLVQAAYNAGEMRVARAVQRLRTSDFWQLSRTPLLAEETKSFVAAIQAAALIGREPDRYGFSVTPEDPLRYEVIHVPPSTPLKRLAGMSGTAGGDLQRLNAELRLAQTPPGSPYALKVPVGGASIMRAAFRREAAATLAAAARRGAPHQPARAAQTGPSARNIHVVKAQETVGGIAKRYGVSPAEIVRWNQLTSAARIFPGDRLQVTLAARAEKETGQGGFR
;
A
#
# COMPACT_ATOMS: atom_id res chain seq x y z
N MET A 1 -18.97 -27.96 -11.94
CA MET A 1 -18.03 -28.24 -13.05
C MET A 1 -18.51 -27.66 -14.37
N GLU A 2 -19.74 -27.95 -14.80
CA GLU A 2 -20.34 -27.45 -16.05
C GLU A 2 -20.31 -25.91 -16.20
N ARG A 3 -20.45 -25.19 -15.07
CA ARG A 3 -20.34 -23.72 -15.02
C ARG A 3 -18.97 -23.16 -15.43
N PHE A 4 -17.88 -23.92 -15.47
CA PHE A 4 -16.53 -23.43 -15.82
C PHE A 4 -16.05 -23.87 -17.21
N GLN A 5 -16.81 -24.73 -17.90
CA GLN A 5 -16.35 -25.42 -19.12
C GLN A 5 -17.03 -24.95 -20.41
N THR A 6 -17.95 -23.98 -20.34
CA THR A 6 -18.54 -23.37 -21.54
C THR A 6 -17.58 -22.33 -22.16
N GLY A 7 -17.54 -22.21 -23.49
CA GLY A 7 -16.47 -21.51 -24.23
C GLY A 7 -16.07 -20.12 -23.72
N TYR A 8 -17.03 -19.25 -23.39
CA TYR A 8 -16.73 -17.92 -22.81
C TYR A 8 -16.08 -18.02 -21.42
N ARG A 9 -16.51 -18.97 -20.59
CA ARG A 9 -16.00 -19.16 -19.23
C ARG A 9 -14.67 -19.91 -19.21
N ARG A 10 -14.42 -20.76 -20.21
CA ARG A 10 -13.15 -21.45 -20.39
C ARG A 10 -11.99 -20.47 -20.60
N ALA A 11 -12.13 -19.51 -21.53
CA ALA A 11 -11.11 -18.49 -21.78
C ALA A 11 -10.82 -17.61 -20.54
N VAL A 12 -11.84 -17.38 -19.70
CA VAL A 12 -11.68 -16.67 -18.43
C VAL A 12 -10.84 -17.50 -17.45
N VAL A 13 -11.14 -18.79 -17.30
CA VAL A 13 -10.35 -19.70 -16.44
C VAL A 13 -8.92 -19.84 -16.95
N GLU A 14 -8.71 -19.95 -18.27
CA GLU A 14 -7.37 -20.01 -18.86
C GLU A 14 -6.56 -18.74 -18.51
N ARG A 15 -7.18 -17.56 -18.59
CA ARG A 15 -6.54 -16.31 -18.17
C ARG A 15 -6.18 -16.31 -16.68
N TRP A 16 -7.08 -16.81 -15.83
CA TRP A 16 -6.83 -16.88 -14.39
C TRP A 16 -5.70 -17.86 -14.06
N LEU A 17 -5.66 -19.01 -14.74
CA LEU A 17 -4.57 -20.00 -14.62
C LEU A 17 -3.24 -19.40 -15.08
N SER A 18 -3.22 -18.65 -16.18
CA SER A 18 -2.00 -17.98 -16.64
C SER A 18 -1.51 -16.96 -15.60
N ARG A 19 -2.37 -16.04 -15.15
CA ARG A 19 -2.04 -15.03 -14.13
C ARG A 19 -1.63 -15.63 -12.79
N SER A 20 -2.12 -16.84 -12.46
CA SER A 20 -1.81 -17.50 -11.19
C SER A 20 -0.32 -17.75 -11.00
N GLY A 21 0.42 -18.03 -12.09
CA GLY A 21 1.87 -18.27 -12.05
C GLY A 21 2.66 -17.14 -11.39
N ARG A 22 2.17 -15.90 -11.57
CA ARG A 22 2.78 -14.70 -11.01
C ARG A 22 2.74 -14.62 -9.48
N TYR A 23 1.74 -15.24 -8.84
CA TYR A 23 1.44 -15.02 -7.41
C TYR A 23 1.36 -16.30 -6.58
N LEU A 24 1.16 -17.48 -7.19
CA LEU A 24 0.91 -18.73 -6.46
C LEU A 24 2.02 -19.07 -5.47
N GLU A 25 3.28 -18.98 -5.90
CA GLU A 25 4.45 -19.24 -5.05
C GLU A 25 4.45 -18.32 -3.82
N MET A 26 4.37 -17.00 -4.02
CA MET A 26 4.32 -16.00 -2.96
C MET A 26 3.16 -16.23 -1.98
N ILE A 27 1.96 -16.57 -2.49
CA ILE A 27 0.80 -16.80 -1.63
C ILE A 27 0.97 -18.08 -0.81
N ARG A 28 1.41 -19.18 -1.43
CA ARG A 28 1.65 -20.45 -0.75
C ARG A 28 2.71 -20.33 0.33
N GLU A 29 3.80 -19.63 0.06
CA GLU A 29 4.83 -19.35 1.07
C GLU A 29 4.27 -18.59 2.28
N ILE A 30 3.49 -17.53 2.06
CA ILE A 30 2.86 -16.76 3.15
C ILE A 30 1.87 -17.63 3.93
N PHE A 31 1.12 -18.50 3.25
CA PHE A 31 0.15 -19.38 3.88
C PHE A 31 0.83 -20.46 4.71
N ALA A 32 1.87 -21.09 4.18
CA ALA A 32 2.70 -22.06 4.89
C ALA A 32 3.33 -21.44 6.15
N GLN A 33 3.92 -20.24 6.04
CA GLN A 33 4.49 -19.49 7.18
C GLN A 33 3.47 -19.22 8.30
N ARG A 34 2.17 -19.21 7.98
CA ARG A 34 1.08 -18.90 8.92
C ARG A 34 0.28 -20.12 9.36
N GLY A 35 0.62 -21.30 8.85
CA GLY A 35 -0.08 -22.56 9.11
C GLY A 35 -1.46 -22.65 8.45
N LEU A 36 -1.63 -22.01 7.28
CA LEU A 36 -2.87 -22.05 6.52
C LEU A 36 -2.79 -23.10 5.41
N PRO A 37 -3.90 -23.78 5.08
CA PRO A 37 -3.97 -24.63 3.89
C PRO A 37 -3.68 -23.83 2.62
N GLU A 38 -2.79 -24.36 1.79
CA GLU A 38 -2.36 -23.70 0.56
C GLU A 38 -3.48 -23.50 -0.46
N ASP A 39 -4.47 -24.40 -0.51
CA ASP A 39 -5.61 -24.29 -1.44
C ASP A 39 -6.52 -23.09 -1.19
N LEU A 40 -6.38 -22.43 -0.04
CA LEU A 40 -7.09 -21.17 0.18
C LEU A 40 -6.68 -20.11 -0.84
N VAL A 41 -5.58 -20.29 -1.56
CA VAL A 41 -5.16 -19.43 -2.68
C VAL A 41 -6.22 -19.31 -3.77
N PHE A 42 -7.05 -20.35 -3.96
CA PHE A 42 -8.14 -20.31 -4.94
C PHE A 42 -9.26 -19.35 -4.55
N THR A 43 -9.29 -18.86 -3.31
CA THR A 43 -10.13 -17.72 -2.94
C THR A 43 -9.74 -16.48 -3.75
N ALA A 44 -8.45 -16.16 -3.91
CA ALA A 44 -7.99 -15.04 -4.73
C ALA A 44 -8.31 -15.23 -6.22
N MET A 45 -8.32 -16.48 -6.70
CA MET A 45 -8.75 -16.80 -8.06
C MET A 45 -10.22 -16.44 -8.28
N ILE A 46 -11.11 -16.80 -7.35
CA ILE A 46 -12.54 -16.48 -7.46
C ILE A 46 -12.82 -15.00 -7.22
N GLU A 47 -12.08 -14.34 -6.32
CA GLU A 47 -12.26 -12.92 -6.01
C GLU A 47 -11.84 -12.00 -7.17
N SER A 48 -10.67 -12.21 -7.77
CA SER A 48 -10.15 -11.30 -8.79
C SER A 48 -9.57 -11.97 -10.03
N GLY A 49 -9.51 -13.30 -10.08
CA GLY A 49 -8.79 -14.00 -11.14
C GLY A 49 -7.29 -13.72 -11.12
N PHE A 50 -6.73 -13.55 -9.91
CA PHE A 50 -5.35 -13.12 -9.68
C PHE A 50 -5.00 -11.74 -10.28
N ASP A 51 -5.99 -10.88 -10.47
CA ASP A 51 -5.76 -9.50 -10.85
C ASP A 51 -5.45 -8.64 -9.63
N SER A 52 -4.20 -8.16 -9.51
CA SER A 52 -3.75 -7.34 -8.38
C SER A 52 -4.28 -5.91 -8.41
N VAL A 53 -4.84 -5.47 -9.54
CA VAL A 53 -5.39 -4.12 -9.70
C VAL A 53 -6.90 -4.10 -9.91
N ALA A 54 -7.56 -5.26 -9.77
CA ALA A 54 -9.01 -5.36 -9.87
C ALA A 54 -9.73 -4.41 -8.92
N VAL A 55 -10.82 -3.82 -9.40
CA VAL A 55 -11.72 -2.96 -8.62
C VAL A 55 -13.16 -3.39 -8.88
N SER A 56 -13.90 -3.75 -7.83
CA SER A 56 -15.32 -4.05 -7.96
C SER A 56 -16.17 -2.78 -7.98
N ARG A 57 -17.41 -2.92 -8.48
CA ARG A 57 -18.46 -1.88 -8.38
C ARG A 57 -18.70 -1.38 -6.95
N ALA A 58 -18.48 -2.22 -5.94
CA ALA A 58 -18.68 -1.88 -4.53
C ALA A 58 -17.43 -1.25 -3.88
N GLY A 59 -16.31 -1.17 -4.61
CA GLY A 59 -15.05 -0.58 -4.12
C GLY A 59 -14.09 -1.58 -3.45
N ALA A 60 -14.33 -2.88 -3.59
CA ALA A 60 -13.38 -3.93 -3.25
C ALA A 60 -12.18 -3.88 -4.21
N LYS A 61 -10.96 -4.17 -3.72
CA LYS A 61 -9.74 -4.01 -4.53
C LYS A 61 -8.70 -5.12 -4.38
N GLY A 62 -7.96 -5.34 -5.45
CA GLY A 62 -6.77 -6.18 -5.55
C GLY A 62 -7.07 -7.68 -5.55
N LEU A 63 -6.01 -8.47 -5.32
CA LEU A 63 -6.05 -9.95 -5.38
C LEU A 63 -7.17 -10.55 -4.51
N TRP A 64 -7.35 -9.95 -3.33
CA TRP A 64 -8.23 -10.48 -2.29
C TRP A 64 -9.56 -9.72 -2.19
N GLN A 65 -9.82 -8.79 -3.13
CA GLN A 65 -11.01 -7.95 -3.16
C GLN A 65 -11.38 -7.37 -1.78
N PHE A 66 -10.39 -6.76 -1.11
CA PHE A 66 -10.65 -6.19 0.20
C PHE A 66 -11.50 -4.93 0.12
N MET A 67 -12.51 -4.84 0.97
CA MET A 67 -13.13 -3.57 1.34
C MET A 67 -12.17 -2.73 2.19
N ALA A 68 -12.15 -1.42 1.99
CA ALA A 68 -11.22 -0.52 2.69
C ALA A 68 -11.27 -0.62 4.23
N PRO A 69 -12.45 -0.71 4.89
CA PRO A 69 -12.51 -0.89 6.34
C PRO A 69 -11.84 -2.20 6.81
N THR A 70 -12.09 -3.30 6.10
CA THR A 70 -11.51 -4.62 6.41
C THR A 70 -10.00 -4.60 6.18
N ALA A 71 -9.53 -4.04 5.06
CA ALA A 71 -8.12 -3.86 4.78
C ALA A 71 -7.39 -3.14 5.93
N ARG A 72 -7.96 -2.02 6.40
CA ARG A 72 -7.38 -1.25 7.52
C ARG A 72 -7.38 -2.03 8.83
N ARG A 73 -8.44 -2.81 9.11
CA ARG A 73 -8.49 -3.70 10.28
C ARG A 73 -7.31 -4.68 10.28
N TYR A 74 -6.89 -5.15 9.11
CA TYR A 74 -5.76 -6.06 8.93
C TYR A 74 -4.42 -5.37 8.62
N GLY A 75 -4.30 -4.09 8.98
CA GLY A 75 -3.03 -3.36 8.96
C GLY A 75 -2.62 -2.78 7.61
N LEU A 76 -3.47 -2.88 6.58
CA LEU A 76 -3.18 -2.25 5.28
C LEU A 76 -3.40 -0.74 5.34
N ARG A 77 -2.44 0.01 4.81
CA ARG A 77 -2.55 1.45 4.59
C ARG A 77 -3.47 1.72 3.40
N VAL A 78 -4.58 2.40 3.66
CA VAL A 78 -5.53 2.86 2.64
C VAL A 78 -5.81 4.34 2.86
N ASP A 79 -5.11 5.20 2.14
CA ASP A 79 -5.26 6.66 2.20
C ASP A 79 -5.22 7.30 0.81
N ARG A 80 -5.01 8.61 0.76
CA ARG A 80 -4.89 9.42 -0.46
C ARG A 80 -3.70 9.02 -1.34
N TRP A 81 -2.60 8.60 -0.73
CA TRP A 81 -1.32 8.36 -1.38
C TRP A 81 -1.12 6.88 -1.70
N VAL A 82 -1.53 6.01 -0.78
CA VAL A 82 -1.27 4.56 -0.83
C VAL A 82 -2.56 3.77 -0.64
N ASP A 83 -2.79 2.77 -1.47
CA ASP A 83 -3.84 1.77 -1.32
C ASP A 83 -3.23 0.35 -1.36
N GLU A 84 -2.75 -0.14 -0.20
CA GLU A 84 -2.03 -1.41 -0.09
C GLU A 84 -2.91 -2.65 -0.35
N ARG A 85 -4.20 -2.46 -0.64
CA ARG A 85 -5.02 -3.53 -1.21
C ARG A 85 -4.54 -3.95 -2.60
N LEU A 86 -3.88 -3.04 -3.31
CA LEU A 86 -3.30 -3.26 -4.65
C LEU A 86 -1.87 -3.83 -4.57
N ASP A 87 -1.31 -3.95 -3.37
CA ASP A 87 -0.02 -4.60 -3.12
C ASP A 87 -0.23 -6.11 -2.96
N PRO A 88 0.26 -6.97 -3.88
CA PRO A 88 0.03 -8.40 -3.82
C PRO A 88 0.51 -9.05 -2.52
N GLU A 89 1.69 -8.68 -2.03
CA GLU A 89 2.29 -9.33 -0.87
C GLU A 89 1.62 -8.86 0.42
N LYS A 90 1.46 -7.55 0.60
CA LYS A 90 0.83 -6.99 1.80
C LYS A 90 -0.63 -7.44 1.91
N SER A 91 -1.38 -7.35 0.82
CA SER A 91 -2.79 -7.80 0.81
C SER A 91 -2.91 -9.30 1.09
N THR A 92 -1.96 -10.13 0.63
CA THR A 92 -1.93 -11.57 0.97
C THR A 92 -1.65 -11.82 2.45
N ARG A 93 -0.70 -11.09 3.05
CA ARG A 93 -0.44 -11.20 4.51
C ARG A 93 -1.67 -10.78 5.32
N ALA A 94 -2.39 -9.74 4.88
CA ALA A 94 -3.65 -9.32 5.50
C ALA A 94 -4.78 -10.36 5.31
N ALA A 95 -4.91 -10.93 4.11
CA ALA A 95 -5.87 -12.01 3.83
C ALA A 95 -5.60 -13.25 4.68
N ALA A 96 -4.32 -13.62 4.84
CA ALA A 96 -3.93 -14.72 5.70
C ALA A 96 -4.32 -14.48 7.17
N SER A 97 -4.12 -13.26 7.70
CA SER A 97 -4.63 -12.90 9.04
C SER A 97 -6.15 -13.05 9.12
N HIS A 98 -6.86 -12.51 8.12
CA HIS A 98 -8.33 -12.53 8.10
C HIS A 98 -8.89 -13.96 8.06
N LEU A 99 -8.37 -14.81 7.18
CA LEU A 99 -8.78 -16.21 7.07
C LEU A 99 -8.51 -16.98 8.37
N LYS A 100 -7.41 -16.69 9.06
CA LYS A 100 -7.07 -17.31 10.34
C LYS A 100 -8.04 -16.92 11.45
N ASP A 101 -8.41 -15.64 11.54
CA ASP A 101 -9.40 -15.17 12.51
C ASP A 101 -10.77 -15.79 12.25
N LEU A 102 -11.21 -15.82 11.00
CA LEU A 102 -12.46 -16.49 10.62
C LEU A 102 -12.41 -17.99 10.98
N PHE A 103 -11.27 -18.66 10.79
CA PHE A 103 -11.14 -20.07 11.16
C PHE A 103 -11.21 -20.27 12.67
N ALA A 104 -10.63 -19.38 13.47
CA ALA A 104 -10.77 -19.41 14.92
C ALA A 104 -12.23 -19.26 15.37
N THR A 105 -13.04 -18.48 14.64
CA THR A 105 -14.48 -18.32 14.91
C THR A 105 -15.30 -19.53 14.47
N PHE A 106 -15.07 -20.07 13.26
CA PHE A 106 -15.98 -21.04 12.64
C PHE A 106 -15.50 -22.49 12.67
N GLY A 107 -14.21 -22.75 12.85
CA GLY A 107 -13.61 -24.10 12.86
C GLY A 107 -13.74 -24.89 11.55
N SER A 108 -14.22 -24.26 10.47
CA SER A 108 -14.53 -24.91 9.20
C SER A 108 -14.17 -24.01 8.03
N TRP A 109 -13.28 -24.47 7.14
CA TRP A 109 -12.83 -23.70 5.99
C TRP A 109 -13.95 -23.33 5.02
N HIS A 110 -14.99 -24.17 4.90
CA HIS A 110 -16.16 -23.86 4.08
C HIS A 110 -16.97 -22.69 4.68
N LEU A 111 -17.10 -22.65 6.01
CA LEU A 111 -17.73 -21.51 6.69
C LEU A 111 -16.86 -20.26 6.65
N VAL A 112 -15.54 -20.40 6.71
CA VAL A 112 -14.59 -19.30 6.51
C VAL A 112 -14.79 -18.67 5.14
N GLN A 113 -14.84 -19.48 4.07
CA GLN A 113 -15.09 -18.98 2.71
C GLN A 113 -16.46 -18.31 2.59
N ALA A 114 -17.50 -18.88 3.20
CA ALA A 114 -18.82 -18.26 3.24
C ALA A 114 -18.79 -16.91 3.97
N ALA A 115 -18.09 -16.82 5.10
CA ALA A 115 -17.98 -15.61 5.92
C ALA A 115 -17.11 -14.54 5.25
N TYR A 116 -16.11 -14.94 4.48
CA TYR A 116 -15.28 -14.05 3.69
C TYR A 116 -16.13 -13.27 2.67
N ASN A 117 -17.03 -13.96 1.96
CA ASN A 117 -17.92 -13.35 0.98
C ASN A 117 -19.12 -12.62 1.62
N ALA A 118 -19.81 -13.28 2.55
CA ALA A 118 -21.08 -12.81 3.08
C ALA A 118 -20.95 -11.91 4.32
N GLY A 119 -19.76 -11.82 4.90
CA GLY A 119 -19.51 -11.22 6.19
C GLY A 119 -19.74 -12.18 7.37
N GLU A 120 -18.84 -12.13 8.34
CA GLU A 120 -18.81 -12.96 9.56
C GLU A 120 -20.15 -13.01 10.28
N MET A 121 -20.75 -11.86 10.59
CA MET A 121 -21.99 -11.79 11.38
C MET A 121 -23.17 -12.49 10.70
N ARG A 122 -23.22 -12.48 9.36
CA ARG A 122 -24.30 -13.13 8.61
C ARG A 122 -24.19 -14.65 8.72
N VAL A 123 -22.98 -15.18 8.55
CA VAL A 123 -22.71 -16.61 8.67
C VAL A 123 -22.88 -17.09 10.11
N ALA A 124 -22.39 -16.34 11.09
CA ALA A 124 -22.58 -16.66 12.51
C ALA A 124 -24.06 -16.77 12.91
N ARG A 125 -24.92 -15.85 12.44
CA ARG A 125 -26.38 -15.94 12.66
C ARG A 125 -27.00 -17.17 12.02
N ALA A 126 -26.57 -17.53 10.81
CA ALA A 126 -27.07 -18.71 10.11
C ALA A 126 -26.65 -20.01 10.83
N VAL A 127 -25.38 -20.13 11.22
CA VAL A 127 -24.81 -21.22 12.03
C VAL A 127 -25.58 -21.37 13.35
N GLN A 128 -25.80 -20.27 14.06
CA GLN A 128 -26.51 -20.29 15.34
C GLN A 128 -27.97 -20.74 15.19
N ARG A 129 -28.66 -20.24 14.16
CA ARG A 129 -30.08 -20.55 13.92
C ARG A 129 -30.30 -22.01 13.55
N LEU A 130 -29.42 -22.59 12.74
CA LEU A 130 -29.51 -23.99 12.33
C LEU A 130 -28.76 -24.96 13.27
N ARG A 131 -27.99 -24.43 14.24
CA ARG A 131 -27.16 -25.17 15.19
C ARG A 131 -26.22 -26.17 14.50
N THR A 132 -25.58 -25.74 13.41
CA THR A 132 -24.65 -26.57 12.64
C THR A 132 -23.41 -25.80 12.23
N SER A 133 -22.26 -26.47 12.26
CA SER A 133 -20.99 -26.00 11.71
C SER A 133 -20.70 -26.57 10.31
N ASP A 134 -21.65 -27.34 9.75
CA ASP A 134 -21.56 -27.88 8.40
C ASP A 134 -22.14 -26.89 7.38
N PHE A 135 -21.26 -26.32 6.57
CA PHE A 135 -21.64 -25.44 5.48
C PHE A 135 -22.63 -26.09 4.51
N TRP A 136 -22.50 -27.39 4.21
CA TRP A 136 -23.33 -28.06 3.21
C TRP A 136 -24.75 -28.32 3.69
N GLN A 137 -24.96 -28.36 5.02
CA GLN A 137 -26.31 -28.31 5.60
C GLN A 137 -26.88 -26.90 5.47
N LEU A 138 -26.11 -25.87 5.85
CA LEU A 138 -26.53 -24.48 5.72
C LEU A 138 -26.86 -24.08 4.28
N SER A 139 -26.11 -24.56 3.30
CA SER A 139 -26.28 -24.24 1.89
C SER A 139 -27.60 -24.76 1.31
N ARG A 140 -28.23 -25.77 1.94
CA ARG A 140 -29.56 -26.28 1.55
C ARG A 140 -30.71 -25.43 2.08
N THR A 141 -30.43 -24.40 2.86
CA THR A 141 -31.43 -23.53 3.49
C THR A 141 -31.44 -22.13 2.86
N PRO A 142 -32.50 -21.33 3.04
CA PRO A 142 -32.51 -19.93 2.63
C PRO A 142 -31.73 -19.00 3.58
N LEU A 143 -31.04 -19.53 4.61
CA LEU A 143 -30.31 -18.71 5.58
C LEU A 143 -29.03 -18.08 4.99
N LEU A 144 -28.51 -18.63 3.90
CA LEU A 144 -27.40 -18.08 3.13
C LEU A 144 -27.90 -17.65 1.74
N ALA A 145 -27.34 -16.56 1.23
CA ALA A 145 -27.64 -16.11 -0.13
C ALA A 145 -27.05 -17.08 -1.17
N GLU A 146 -27.72 -17.20 -2.33
CA GLU A 146 -27.25 -18.04 -3.44
C GLU A 146 -25.87 -17.64 -3.97
N GLU A 147 -25.54 -16.34 -3.90
CA GLU A 147 -24.20 -15.83 -4.23
C GLU A 147 -23.13 -16.46 -3.34
N THR A 148 -23.33 -16.47 -2.01
CA THR A 148 -22.40 -17.07 -1.05
C THR A 148 -22.28 -18.58 -1.23
N LYS A 149 -23.41 -19.27 -1.49
CA LYS A 149 -23.38 -20.72 -1.76
C LYS A 149 -22.56 -21.03 -3.01
N SER A 150 -22.80 -20.26 -4.08
CA SER A 150 -22.09 -20.39 -5.34
C SER A 150 -20.60 -20.05 -5.20
N PHE A 151 -20.26 -19.07 -4.36
CA PHE A 151 -18.88 -18.66 -4.08
C PHE A 151 -18.05 -19.80 -3.47
N VAL A 152 -18.55 -20.43 -2.40
CA VAL A 152 -17.84 -21.55 -1.77
C VAL A 152 -17.69 -22.72 -2.75
N ALA A 153 -18.75 -23.10 -3.47
CA ALA A 153 -18.68 -24.14 -4.48
C ALA A 153 -17.70 -23.82 -5.63
N ALA A 154 -17.62 -22.54 -6.02
CA ALA A 154 -16.68 -22.07 -7.05
C ALA A 154 -15.22 -22.23 -6.60
N ILE A 155 -14.90 -21.95 -5.34
CA ILE A 155 -13.55 -22.14 -4.82
C ILE A 155 -13.16 -23.62 -4.84
N GLN A 156 -14.07 -24.52 -4.45
CA GLN A 156 -13.80 -25.97 -4.49
C GLN A 156 -13.54 -26.45 -5.92
N ALA A 157 -14.32 -25.97 -6.89
CA ALA A 157 -14.10 -26.29 -8.30
C ALA A 157 -12.78 -25.71 -8.84
N ALA A 158 -12.45 -24.47 -8.47
CA ALA A 158 -11.19 -23.83 -8.82
C ALA A 158 -9.99 -24.57 -8.24
N ALA A 159 -10.10 -25.12 -7.03
CA ALA A 159 -9.05 -25.92 -6.42
C ALA A 159 -8.79 -27.23 -7.17
N LEU A 160 -9.85 -27.92 -7.60
CA LEU A 160 -9.73 -29.12 -8.44
C LEU A 160 -9.05 -28.78 -9.77
N ILE A 161 -9.53 -27.76 -10.48
CA ILE A 161 -9.00 -27.36 -11.78
C ILE A 161 -7.56 -26.86 -11.67
N GLY A 162 -7.26 -26.03 -10.68
CA GLY A 162 -5.95 -25.40 -10.54
C GLY A 162 -4.84 -26.34 -10.06
N ARG A 163 -5.18 -27.47 -9.44
CA ARG A 163 -4.21 -28.51 -9.07
C ARG A 163 -3.81 -29.39 -10.27
N GLU A 164 -4.77 -29.71 -11.13
CA GLU A 164 -4.57 -30.62 -12.27
C GLU A 164 -5.21 -30.03 -13.55
N PRO A 165 -4.74 -28.87 -14.05
CA PRO A 165 -5.41 -28.17 -15.15
C PRO A 165 -5.53 -29.04 -16.42
N ASP A 166 -4.49 -29.79 -16.77
CA ASP A 166 -4.50 -30.69 -17.93
C ASP A 166 -5.58 -31.78 -17.84
N ARG A 167 -5.84 -32.31 -16.64
CA ARG A 167 -6.89 -33.32 -16.40
C ARG A 167 -8.29 -32.78 -16.72
N TYR A 168 -8.48 -31.47 -16.54
CA TYR A 168 -9.72 -30.77 -16.88
C TYR A 168 -9.65 -30.12 -18.27
N GLY A 169 -8.66 -30.50 -19.07
CA GLY A 169 -8.47 -30.09 -20.45
C GLY A 169 -7.92 -28.67 -20.60
N PHE A 170 -7.30 -28.07 -19.58
CA PHE A 170 -6.68 -26.75 -19.66
C PHE A 170 -5.18 -26.87 -19.87
N SER A 171 -4.70 -26.49 -21.05
CA SER A 171 -3.26 -26.39 -21.34
C SER A 171 -2.87 -24.92 -21.42
N VAL A 172 -2.38 -24.39 -20.30
CA VAL A 172 -2.06 -22.97 -20.13
C VAL A 172 -0.64 -22.84 -19.62
N THR A 173 0.14 -21.96 -20.23
CA THR A 173 1.44 -21.57 -19.70
C THR A 173 1.24 -20.49 -18.61
N PRO A 174 1.60 -20.78 -17.34
CA PRO A 174 1.56 -19.77 -16.29
C PRO A 174 2.54 -18.62 -16.57
N GLU A 175 2.16 -17.41 -16.16
CA GLU A 175 3.08 -16.26 -16.14
C GLU A 175 4.24 -16.52 -15.19
N ASP A 176 5.40 -15.88 -15.46
CA ASP A 176 6.55 -15.96 -14.58
C ASP A 176 6.23 -15.41 -13.18
N PRO A 177 6.76 -16.04 -12.11
CA PRO A 177 6.61 -15.55 -10.76
C PRO A 177 7.04 -14.09 -10.61
N LEU A 178 6.30 -13.33 -9.79
CA LEU A 178 6.66 -11.94 -9.53
C LEU A 178 7.98 -11.88 -8.75
N ARG A 179 9.01 -11.30 -9.38
CA ARG A 179 10.31 -11.04 -8.77
C ARG A 179 10.63 -9.56 -8.77
N TYR A 180 11.10 -9.06 -7.64
CA TYR A 180 11.46 -7.65 -7.47
C TYR A 180 12.50 -7.48 -6.36
N GLU A 181 13.20 -6.36 -6.38
CA GLU A 181 14.04 -5.85 -5.29
C GLU A 181 13.34 -4.67 -4.62
N VAL A 182 13.74 -4.37 -3.38
CA VAL A 182 13.24 -3.18 -2.66
C VAL A 182 14.37 -2.19 -2.45
N ILE A 183 14.10 -0.92 -2.74
CA ILE A 183 15.01 0.19 -2.48
C ILE A 183 14.28 1.34 -1.79
N HIS A 184 14.93 1.94 -0.80
CA HIS A 184 14.40 3.13 -0.15
C HIS A 184 14.69 4.37 -0.99
N VAL A 185 13.64 5.09 -1.38
CA VAL A 185 13.74 6.31 -2.20
C VAL A 185 13.17 7.50 -1.43
N PRO A 186 13.56 8.74 -1.78
CA PRO A 186 13.06 9.92 -1.09
C PRO A 186 11.53 10.04 -1.12
N PRO A 187 10.91 10.64 -0.10
CA PRO A 187 9.49 10.95 -0.11
C PRO A 187 9.13 11.90 -1.25
N SER A 188 7.85 11.98 -1.60
CA SER A 188 7.35 12.93 -2.60
C SER A 188 8.04 12.84 -3.96
N THR A 189 8.52 11.67 -4.37
CA THR A 189 9.24 11.48 -5.64
C THR A 189 8.32 10.86 -6.70
N PRO A 190 8.10 11.51 -7.86
CA PRO A 190 7.28 10.93 -8.93
C PRO A 190 7.87 9.64 -9.49
N LEU A 191 7.03 8.63 -9.75
CA LEU A 191 7.44 7.36 -10.34
C LEU A 191 8.09 7.53 -11.71
N LYS A 192 7.64 8.52 -12.51
CA LYS A 192 8.27 8.84 -13.80
C LYS A 192 9.76 9.18 -13.65
N ARG A 193 10.13 9.91 -12.60
CA ARG A 193 11.54 10.24 -12.29
C ARG A 193 12.30 8.99 -11.87
N LEU A 194 11.70 8.18 -11.01
CA LEU A 194 12.30 6.94 -10.51
C LEU A 194 12.50 5.88 -11.62
N ALA A 195 11.58 5.81 -12.58
CA ALA A 195 11.68 4.94 -13.75
C ALA A 195 12.91 5.30 -14.60
N GLY A 196 13.11 6.60 -14.88
CA GLY A 196 14.30 7.07 -15.59
C GLY A 196 15.61 6.74 -14.85
N MET A 197 15.60 6.69 -13.52
CA MET A 197 16.78 6.35 -12.71
C MET A 197 17.07 4.85 -12.60
N SER A 198 16.06 3.99 -12.75
CA SER A 198 16.19 2.53 -12.66
C SER A 198 16.49 1.86 -14.00
N GLY A 199 16.48 2.61 -15.11
CA GLY A 199 16.57 2.03 -16.45
C GLY A 199 15.36 1.17 -16.82
N THR A 200 14.26 1.32 -16.09
CA THR A 200 13.03 0.52 -16.23
C THR A 200 11.97 1.33 -16.97
N ALA A 201 11.18 0.70 -17.83
CA ALA A 201 10.04 1.36 -18.45
C ALA A 201 9.04 1.85 -17.37
N GLY A 202 8.53 3.07 -17.52
CA GLY A 202 7.65 3.68 -16.51
C GLY A 202 6.42 2.84 -16.16
N GLY A 203 5.86 2.14 -17.15
CA GLY A 203 4.72 1.24 -16.94
C GLY A 203 5.06 0.05 -16.04
N ASP A 204 6.27 -0.49 -16.11
CA ASP A 204 6.67 -1.68 -15.34
C ASP A 204 6.87 -1.31 -13.86
N LEU A 205 7.49 -0.16 -13.61
CA LEU A 205 7.64 0.36 -12.26
C LEU A 205 6.29 0.70 -11.61
N GLN A 206 5.35 1.24 -12.39
CA GLN A 206 4.00 1.51 -11.91
C GLN A 206 3.23 0.22 -11.60
N ARG A 207 3.36 -0.83 -12.42
CA ARG A 207 2.72 -2.13 -12.14
C ARG A 207 3.27 -2.79 -10.88
N LEU A 208 4.57 -2.65 -10.61
CA LEU A 208 5.18 -3.15 -9.37
C LEU A 208 4.72 -2.39 -8.12
N ASN A 209 4.38 -1.11 -8.26
CA ASN A 209 3.99 -0.23 -7.15
C ASN A 209 2.56 0.30 -7.35
N ALA A 210 1.64 -0.58 -7.75
CA ALA A 210 0.26 -0.21 -8.07
C ALA A 210 -0.50 0.41 -6.89
N GLU A 211 -0.02 0.19 -5.65
CA GLU A 211 -0.54 0.82 -4.45
C GLU A 211 -0.34 2.34 -4.43
N LEU A 212 0.59 2.91 -5.22
CA LEU A 212 0.85 4.35 -5.27
C LEU A 212 -0.18 5.07 -6.14
N ARG A 213 -1.23 5.59 -5.49
CA ARG A 213 -2.41 6.18 -6.13
C ARG A 213 -2.11 7.40 -7.02
N LEU A 214 -1.10 8.17 -6.65
CA LEU A 214 -0.72 9.41 -7.35
C LEU A 214 0.52 9.22 -8.23
N ALA A 215 0.92 7.98 -8.51
CA ALA A 215 2.16 7.65 -9.22
C ALA A 215 3.39 8.41 -8.64
N GLN A 216 3.42 8.55 -7.31
CA GLN A 216 4.42 9.30 -6.55
C GLN A 216 4.56 8.66 -5.17
N THR A 217 5.79 8.63 -4.63
CA THR A 217 6.00 8.19 -3.25
C THR A 217 5.34 9.15 -2.25
N PRO A 218 4.79 8.65 -1.14
CA PRO A 218 4.12 9.48 -0.16
C PRO A 218 5.09 10.49 0.47
N PRO A 219 4.59 11.62 1.00
CA PRO A 219 5.40 12.58 1.74
C PRO A 219 5.81 12.00 3.11
N GLY A 220 6.81 12.64 3.73
CA GLY A 220 7.24 12.34 5.09
C GLY A 220 8.53 11.53 5.14
N SER A 221 8.43 10.21 5.07
CA SER A 221 9.58 9.29 5.20
C SER A 221 10.01 8.70 3.86
N PRO A 222 11.26 8.19 3.76
CA PRO A 222 11.66 7.37 2.64
C PRO A 222 10.68 6.22 2.40
N TYR A 223 10.45 5.90 1.13
CA TYR A 223 9.50 4.87 0.72
C TYR A 223 10.22 3.64 0.19
N ALA A 224 9.80 2.46 0.63
CA ALA A 224 10.28 1.18 0.15
C ALA A 224 9.68 0.87 -1.23
N LEU A 225 10.37 1.30 -2.29
CA LEU A 225 9.95 1.13 -3.68
C LEU A 225 10.35 -0.25 -4.20
N LYS A 226 9.41 -0.95 -4.84
CA LYS A 226 9.69 -2.19 -5.57
C LYS A 226 10.24 -1.86 -6.96
N VAL A 227 11.34 -2.49 -7.34
CA VAL A 227 11.97 -2.34 -8.66
C VAL A 227 12.25 -3.72 -9.25
N PRO A 228 12.34 -3.87 -10.58
CA PRO A 228 12.77 -5.15 -11.16
C PRO A 228 14.13 -5.58 -10.62
N VAL A 229 14.42 -6.88 -10.67
CA VAL A 229 15.73 -7.43 -10.30
C VAL A 229 16.84 -6.70 -11.07
N GLY A 230 17.92 -6.31 -10.37
CA GLY A 230 19.00 -5.47 -10.88
C GLY A 230 18.73 -3.96 -10.83
N GLY A 231 17.46 -3.54 -10.80
CA GLY A 231 17.04 -2.13 -10.83
C GLY A 231 17.50 -1.31 -9.62
N ALA A 232 17.64 -1.93 -8.44
CA ALA A 232 18.08 -1.19 -7.25
C ALA A 232 19.54 -0.74 -7.37
N SER A 233 20.39 -1.55 -8.00
CA SER A 233 21.80 -1.21 -8.21
C SER A 233 21.95 0.01 -9.15
N ILE A 234 21.18 0.03 -10.24
CA ILE A 234 21.14 1.11 -11.22
C ILE A 234 20.65 2.40 -10.55
N MET A 235 19.58 2.31 -9.78
CA MET A 235 18.99 3.46 -9.09
C MET A 235 19.94 4.03 -8.01
N ARG A 236 20.63 3.19 -7.22
CA ARG A 236 21.66 3.65 -6.28
C ARG A 236 22.79 4.41 -6.98
N ALA A 237 23.25 3.90 -8.12
CA ALA A 237 24.26 4.58 -8.92
C ALA A 237 23.75 5.94 -9.45
N ALA A 238 22.51 6.02 -9.92
CA ALA A 238 21.88 7.26 -10.36
C ALA A 238 21.79 8.31 -9.24
N PHE A 239 21.32 7.92 -8.05
CA PHE A 239 21.28 8.82 -6.90
C PHE A 239 22.66 9.34 -6.48
N ARG A 240 23.69 8.48 -6.49
CA ARG A 240 25.06 8.91 -6.19
C ARG A 240 25.59 9.94 -7.19
N ARG A 241 25.34 9.73 -8.49
CA ARG A 241 25.73 10.70 -9.53
C ARG A 241 25.05 12.05 -9.35
N GLU A 242 23.75 12.05 -9.04
CA GLU A 242 22.98 13.27 -8.82
C GLU A 242 23.44 14.03 -7.57
N ALA A 243 23.74 13.31 -6.47
CA ALA A 243 24.30 13.91 -5.27
C ALA A 243 25.68 14.55 -5.55
N ALA A 244 26.55 13.83 -6.26
CA ALA A 244 27.87 14.34 -6.66
C ALA A 244 27.76 15.57 -7.56
N ALA A 245 26.86 15.57 -8.55
CA ALA A 245 26.62 16.71 -9.42
C ALA A 245 26.11 17.93 -8.65
N THR A 246 25.24 17.72 -7.66
CA THR A 246 24.70 18.77 -6.79
C THR A 246 25.80 19.40 -5.93
N LEU A 247 26.67 18.58 -5.34
CA LEU A 247 27.83 19.03 -4.57
C LEU A 247 28.83 19.81 -5.44
N ALA A 248 29.11 19.32 -6.65
CA ALA A 248 29.98 20.01 -7.60
C ALA A 248 29.39 21.37 -8.04
N ALA A 249 28.08 21.43 -8.29
CA ALA A 249 27.39 22.68 -8.63
C ALA A 249 27.34 23.67 -7.45
N ALA A 250 27.29 23.18 -6.21
CA ALA A 250 27.41 24.03 -5.02
C ALA A 250 28.83 24.59 -4.87
N ALA A 251 29.87 23.76 -5.05
CA ALA A 251 31.27 24.20 -4.98
C ALA A 251 31.62 25.26 -6.04
N ARG A 252 31.09 25.13 -7.26
CA ARG A 252 31.29 26.11 -8.35
C ARG A 252 30.61 27.46 -8.12
N ARG A 253 29.56 27.52 -7.28
CA ARG A 253 28.83 28.77 -6.98
C ARG A 253 29.53 29.65 -5.95
N GLY A 254 30.71 29.26 -5.47
CA GLY A 254 31.46 29.96 -4.44
C GLY A 254 30.83 29.76 -3.06
N ALA A 255 31.64 29.48 -2.05
CA ALA A 255 31.18 29.51 -0.66
C ALA A 255 30.59 30.90 -0.34
N PRO A 256 29.52 31.01 0.48
CA PRO A 256 29.18 32.30 1.06
C PRO A 256 30.41 32.84 1.79
N HIS A 257 30.74 34.10 1.55
CA HIS A 257 31.78 34.84 2.24
C HIS A 257 31.65 34.62 3.76
N GLN A 258 32.71 34.14 4.42
CA GLN A 258 32.75 34.09 5.89
C GLN A 258 32.58 35.52 6.42
N PRO A 259 31.57 35.85 7.25
CA PRO A 259 31.69 37.04 8.06
C PRO A 259 32.76 36.78 9.14
N ALA A 260 33.57 37.81 9.37
CA ALA A 260 34.66 37.82 10.32
C ALA A 260 34.23 37.29 11.71
N ARG A 261 35.18 36.60 12.37
CA ARG A 261 35.15 36.22 13.79
C ARG A 261 34.51 37.33 14.65
N ALA A 262 33.38 37.04 15.27
CA ALA A 262 32.98 37.63 16.54
C ALA A 262 32.09 36.65 17.33
N ALA A 263 32.53 36.39 18.57
CA ALA A 263 31.84 35.78 19.70
C ALA A 263 31.31 34.33 19.57
N GLN A 264 32.01 33.44 20.28
CA GLN A 264 31.54 32.13 20.71
C GLN A 264 30.33 32.28 21.64
N THR A 265 29.19 31.69 21.30
CA THR A 265 28.22 31.17 22.28
C THR A 265 27.44 29.98 21.69
N GLY A 266 27.82 28.77 22.13
CA GLY A 266 26.91 27.65 22.48
C GLY A 266 25.97 27.01 21.43
N PRO A 267 25.46 25.78 21.70
CA PRO A 267 25.03 24.84 20.66
C PRO A 267 23.52 24.83 20.33
N SER A 268 23.22 24.77 19.02
CA SER A 268 22.17 24.02 18.27
C SER A 268 20.69 24.00 18.73
N ALA A 269 19.72 24.19 17.80
CA ALA A 269 18.58 23.27 17.62
C ALA A 269 17.48 23.72 16.61
N ARG A 270 17.21 22.83 15.63
CA ARG A 270 15.91 22.47 15.00
C ARG A 270 14.83 23.55 14.85
N ASN A 271 14.74 24.11 13.65
CA ASN A 271 13.66 25.02 13.17
C ASN A 271 12.26 24.38 13.06
N ILE A 272 12.08 23.11 13.46
CA ILE A 272 10.80 22.39 13.35
C ILE A 272 10.48 21.71 14.68
N HIS A 273 9.30 22.03 15.20
CA HIS A 273 8.69 21.39 16.35
C HIS A 273 7.67 20.33 15.90
N VAL A 274 7.74 19.13 16.47
CA VAL A 274 6.72 18.09 16.27
C VAL A 274 5.74 18.16 17.43
N VAL A 275 4.48 18.49 17.12
CA VAL A 275 3.39 18.66 18.10
C VAL A 275 3.17 17.34 18.84
N LYS A 276 3.14 17.38 20.17
CA LYS A 276 2.82 16.25 21.04
C LYS A 276 1.35 16.30 21.49
N ALA A 277 0.90 15.21 22.12
CA ALA A 277 -0.42 15.15 22.75
C ALA A 277 -0.66 16.34 23.68
N GLN A 278 -1.80 17.02 23.51
CA GLN A 278 -2.25 18.18 24.30
C GLN A 278 -1.44 19.48 24.15
N GLU A 279 -0.51 19.57 23.19
CA GLU A 279 0.17 20.84 22.92
C GLU A 279 -0.72 21.80 22.11
N THR A 280 -0.61 23.10 22.42
CA THR A 280 -1.30 24.17 21.70
C THR A 280 -0.28 25.10 21.03
N VAL A 281 -0.70 25.80 19.97
CA VAL A 281 0.16 26.80 19.29
C VAL A 281 0.69 27.83 20.28
N GLY A 282 -0.13 28.25 21.26
CA GLY A 282 0.28 29.17 22.33
C GLY A 282 1.33 28.59 23.28
N GLY A 283 1.18 27.33 23.69
CA GLY A 283 2.16 26.65 24.53
C GLY A 283 3.50 26.42 23.82
N ILE A 284 3.45 26.09 22.53
CA ILE A 284 4.64 25.93 21.68
C ILE A 284 5.32 27.30 21.47
N ALA A 285 4.56 28.34 21.15
CA ALA A 285 5.05 29.72 21.00
C ALA A 285 5.85 30.19 22.23
N LYS A 286 5.29 29.98 23.43
CA LYS A 286 5.96 30.32 24.71
C LYS A 286 7.26 29.54 24.92
N ARG A 287 7.31 28.26 24.51
CA ARG A 287 8.51 27.42 24.62
C ARG A 287 9.66 27.93 23.74
N TYR A 288 9.34 28.50 22.58
CA TYR A 288 10.33 28.97 21.61
C TYR A 288 10.54 30.49 21.62
N GLY A 289 9.88 31.23 22.52
CA GLY A 289 10.05 32.68 22.66
C GLY A 289 9.51 33.49 21.48
N VAL A 290 8.52 32.97 20.76
CA VAL A 290 7.88 33.61 19.58
C VAL A 290 6.41 33.87 19.85
N SER A 291 5.77 34.71 19.05
CA SER A 291 4.31 34.92 19.18
C SER A 291 3.52 33.79 18.51
N PRO A 292 2.32 33.44 19.02
CA PRO A 292 1.44 32.47 18.35
C PRO A 292 1.10 32.88 16.91
N ALA A 293 0.96 34.19 16.64
CA ALA A 293 0.71 34.74 15.32
C ALA A 293 1.85 34.46 14.34
N GLU A 294 3.10 34.44 14.80
CA GLU A 294 4.26 34.11 13.97
C GLU A 294 4.29 32.63 13.56
N ILE A 295 4.01 31.72 14.50
CA ILE A 295 3.89 30.29 14.17
C ILE A 295 2.74 30.06 13.17
N VAL A 296 1.60 30.70 13.38
CA VAL A 296 0.46 30.65 12.45
C VAL A 296 0.87 31.14 11.05
N ARG A 297 1.56 32.28 10.98
CA ARG A 297 2.05 32.88 9.73
C ARG A 297 3.08 32.00 9.00
N TRP A 298 4.06 31.44 9.71
CA TRP A 298 5.10 30.60 9.10
C TRP A 298 4.56 29.29 8.56
N ASN A 299 3.50 28.76 9.18
CA ASN A 299 2.88 27.49 8.82
C ASN A 299 1.59 27.64 8.01
N GLN A 300 1.25 28.87 7.59
CA GLN A 300 0.03 29.19 6.82
C GLN A 300 -1.24 28.62 7.46
N LEU A 301 -1.29 28.60 8.79
CA LEU A 301 -2.46 28.15 9.53
C LEU A 301 -3.55 29.24 9.45
N THR A 302 -4.82 28.86 9.27
CA THR A 302 -5.92 29.79 9.49
C THR A 302 -6.12 29.99 10.99
N SER A 303 -6.68 31.14 11.41
CA SER A 303 -6.90 31.47 12.84
C SER A 303 -7.78 30.46 13.61
N ALA A 304 -8.39 29.51 12.91
CA ALA A 304 -9.19 28.40 13.43
C ALA A 304 -8.53 27.01 13.27
N ALA A 305 -7.29 26.91 12.76
CA ALA A 305 -6.64 25.63 12.51
C ALA A 305 -6.19 24.97 13.83
N ARG A 306 -6.86 23.86 14.19
CA ARG A 306 -6.41 22.95 15.25
C ARG A 306 -5.14 22.23 14.81
N ILE A 307 -4.12 22.24 15.66
CA ILE A 307 -2.92 21.41 15.50
C ILE A 307 -3.17 20.04 16.15
N PHE A 308 -2.64 18.98 15.53
CA PHE A 308 -2.78 17.60 16.00
C PHE A 308 -1.41 17.00 16.38
N PRO A 309 -1.36 16.04 17.30
CA PRO A 309 -0.13 15.33 17.62
C PRO A 309 0.50 14.71 16.36
N GLY A 310 1.77 15.01 16.12
CA GLY A 310 2.52 14.62 14.92
C GLY A 310 2.70 15.74 13.89
N ASP A 311 1.95 16.85 14.00
CA ASP A 311 2.10 18.00 13.11
C ASP A 311 3.50 18.63 13.25
N ARG A 312 4.05 19.13 12.14
CA ARG A 312 5.38 19.73 12.09
C ARG A 312 5.24 21.24 11.92
N LEU A 313 5.46 21.98 12.98
CA LEU A 313 5.38 23.44 12.99
C LEU A 313 6.77 24.05 12.87
N GLN A 314 6.93 24.96 11.92
CA GLN A 314 8.06 25.87 11.89
C GLN A 314 7.94 26.86 13.07
N VAL A 315 8.98 26.93 13.89
CA VAL A 315 8.99 27.71 15.16
C VAL A 315 10.05 28.81 15.20
N THR A 316 10.79 29.03 14.10
CA THR A 316 11.72 30.15 13.91
C THR A 316 11.73 30.62 12.46
N LEU A 317 12.01 31.92 12.23
CA LEU A 317 12.32 32.43 10.89
C LEU A 317 13.64 31.82 10.42
N ALA A 318 13.63 31.15 9.26
CA ALA A 318 14.86 31.10 8.47
C ALA A 318 15.20 32.53 8.06
N ALA A 319 16.43 32.98 8.30
CA ALA A 319 16.89 34.32 7.92
C ALA A 319 16.50 34.60 6.45
N ARG A 320 15.64 35.60 6.24
CA ARG A 320 15.28 36.08 4.91
C ARG A 320 16.44 36.93 4.39
N ALA A 321 16.85 36.67 3.15
CA ALA A 321 17.71 37.57 2.40
C ALA A 321 17.05 38.95 2.27
N GLU A 322 17.75 39.99 2.73
CA GLU A 322 17.40 41.38 2.49
C GLU A 322 17.48 41.67 0.98
N LYS A 323 16.42 42.30 0.46
CA LYS A 323 16.45 42.91 -0.86
C LYS A 323 17.30 44.17 -0.77
N GLU A 324 18.29 44.28 -1.65
CA GLU A 324 18.98 45.53 -1.97
C GLU A 324 17.96 46.61 -2.35
N THR A 325 17.77 47.60 -1.48
CA THR A 325 17.36 48.94 -1.89
C THR A 325 18.63 49.69 -2.28
N GLY A 326 18.98 49.65 -3.57
CA GLY A 326 19.90 50.61 -4.16
C GLY A 326 19.24 51.99 -4.18
N GLN A 327 19.70 52.88 -3.32
CA GLN A 327 19.53 54.32 -3.50
C GLN A 327 20.39 54.75 -4.70
N GLY A 328 19.73 55.25 -5.74
CA GLY A 328 20.36 56.03 -6.80
C GLY A 328 19.60 57.34 -6.94
N GLY A 329 19.94 58.33 -6.12
CA GLY A 329 19.59 59.73 -6.37
C GLY A 329 20.76 60.40 -7.08
N PHE A 330 20.49 61.22 -8.09
CA PHE A 330 21.07 62.55 -8.26
C PHE A 330 20.38 63.30 -9.40
N ARG A 331 19.87 64.49 -9.05
CA ARG A 331 19.59 65.71 -9.83
C ARG A 331 18.69 65.65 -11.06
#